data_AF-A0AAW8QN90-F1
#
_entry.id   AF-A0AAW8QN90-F1
#
_cell.length_a   1.000
_cell.length_b   1.000
_cell.length_c   1.000
_cell.angle_alpha   90.00
_cell.angle_beta   90.00
_cell.angle_gamma   90.00
#
_symmetry.space_group_name_H-M   'P 1'
#
loop_
_entity.id
_entity.type
_entity.pdbx_description
1 polymer ?
#
loop_
_entity_poly.entity_id
_entity_poly.type
_entity_poly.pdbx_seq_one_letter_code
_entity_poly.pdbx_strand_id
1 'polypeptide(L)'
;MTTGATFESYIHYVYQTLLNLKGEQIQVSRNTTFCLPSGESYEVDIYYEFTRVGVKHRVAIECKNWKKPVDQGRILEFHQKIKNIGENIVGVIISSSGLQSGAKLVADRHGIIVLNGTDVPTIPQLLANHIKTKLIPEAHCIGEPFWFIGELDKDSTEGTGTYYAFPENSPVKIPLFFSKKHAEIYHTQLPDKENFAVFGMPQYKLNGLLAFAIPQKVKFGLVRTIYDDGKVALEPISATNLKDEYLL
;
A
#
# COMPACT_ATOMS: atom_id res chain seq x y z
N MET A 1 -27.17 -4.52 13.72
CA MET A 1 -26.23 -3.42 13.44
C MET A 1 -26.97 -2.34 12.67
N THR A 2 -26.76 -1.07 12.98
CA THR A 2 -27.37 0.05 12.24
C THR A 2 -26.63 0.29 10.92
N THR A 3 -27.30 0.88 9.93
CA THR A 3 -26.68 1.26 8.64
C THR A 3 -25.53 2.25 8.78
N GLY A 4 -25.52 3.05 9.84
CA GLY A 4 -24.39 3.92 10.20
C GLY A 4 -23.16 3.14 10.64
N ALA A 5 -23.32 2.19 11.57
CA ALA A 5 -22.23 1.36 12.06
C ALA A 5 -21.60 0.48 10.97
N THR A 6 -22.39 0.03 9.98
CA THR A 6 -21.87 -0.71 8.83
C THR A 6 -21.05 0.17 7.89
N PHE A 7 -21.46 1.44 7.70
CA PHE A 7 -20.74 2.39 6.86
C PHE A 7 -19.38 2.74 7.48
N GLU A 8 -19.36 3.09 8.76
CA GLU A 8 -18.11 3.34 9.51
C GLU A 8 -17.17 2.13 9.48
N SER A 9 -17.69 0.92 9.70
CA SER A 9 -16.88 -0.31 9.66
C SER A 9 -16.24 -0.52 8.28
N TYR A 10 -16.97 -0.20 7.21
CA TYR A 10 -16.45 -0.27 5.85
C TYR A 10 -15.34 0.78 5.60
N ILE A 11 -15.56 2.04 6.01
CA ILE A 11 -14.52 3.08 5.90
C ILE A 11 -13.28 2.69 6.70
N HIS A 12 -13.45 2.18 7.92
CA HIS A 12 -12.35 1.71 8.76
C HIS A 12 -11.54 0.63 8.05
N TYR A 13 -12.21 -0.40 7.51
CA TYR A 13 -11.57 -1.47 6.74
C TYR A 13 -10.79 -0.92 5.54
N VAL A 14 -11.37 0.02 4.79
CA VAL A 14 -10.74 0.65 3.63
C VAL A 14 -9.43 1.35 4.03
N TYR A 15 -9.47 2.24 5.02
CA TYR A 15 -8.28 2.98 5.46
C TYR A 15 -7.23 2.08 6.10
N GLN A 16 -7.65 1.10 6.91
CA GLN A 16 -6.73 0.09 7.46
C GLN A 16 -6.02 -0.69 6.34
N THR A 17 -6.73 -1.02 5.26
CA THR A 17 -6.15 -1.73 4.12
C THR A 17 -5.19 -0.83 3.35
N LEU A 18 -5.61 0.38 2.98
CA LEU A 18 -4.83 1.32 2.16
C LEU A 18 -3.52 1.74 2.84
N LEU A 19 -3.58 2.07 4.14
CA LEU A 19 -2.42 2.54 4.90
C LEU A 19 -1.35 1.47 5.10
N ASN A 20 -1.70 0.19 4.93
CA ASN A 20 -0.82 -0.95 5.21
C ASN A 20 -0.61 -1.84 3.97
N LEU A 21 -0.86 -1.31 2.76
CA LEU A 21 -0.69 -2.07 1.52
C LEU A 21 0.75 -2.55 1.31
N LYS A 22 1.75 -1.80 1.81
CA LYS A 22 3.17 -2.12 1.70
C LYS A 22 3.73 -2.74 2.98
N GLY A 23 2.87 -3.20 3.89
CA GLY A 23 3.27 -3.87 5.12
C GLY A 23 3.62 -2.92 6.26
N GLU A 24 3.25 -1.64 6.16
CA GLU A 24 3.21 -0.76 7.31
C GLU A 24 2.32 -1.38 8.42
N GLN A 25 2.51 -0.92 9.66
CA GLN A 25 1.75 -1.35 10.83
C GLN A 25 1.01 -0.17 11.47
N ILE A 26 0.40 0.66 10.62
CA ILE A 26 -0.39 1.81 11.05
C ILE A 26 -1.70 1.29 11.63
N GLN A 27 -1.90 1.57 12.91
CA GLN A 27 -3.14 1.29 13.60
C GLN A 27 -4.19 2.32 13.19
N VAL A 28 -5.33 1.83 12.70
CA VAL A 28 -6.53 2.63 12.51
C VAL A 28 -7.54 2.23 13.58
N SER A 29 -7.93 3.19 14.42
CA SER A 29 -8.85 2.98 15.54
C SER A 29 -10.25 3.48 15.19
N ARG A 30 -11.27 2.85 15.78
CA ARG A 30 -12.68 3.26 15.69
C ARG A 30 -13.17 3.81 17.02
N ASN A 31 -14.19 4.67 16.98
CA ASN A 31 -14.85 5.25 18.16
C ASN A 31 -13.82 5.75 19.18
N THR A 32 -12.86 6.52 18.70
CA THR A 32 -11.72 6.94 19.52
C THR A 32 -12.15 8.11 20.39
N THR A 33 -12.22 7.88 21.70
CA THR A 33 -12.50 8.92 22.69
C THR A 33 -11.20 9.52 23.21
N PHE A 34 -11.08 10.84 23.09
CA PHE A 34 -10.02 11.64 23.69
C PHE A 34 -10.55 12.31 24.94
N CYS A 35 -9.92 12.04 26.09
CA CYS A 35 -10.22 12.71 27.36
C CYS A 35 -9.18 13.81 27.60
N LEU A 36 -9.62 15.06 27.66
CA LEU A 36 -8.75 16.19 27.93
C LEU A 36 -8.45 16.31 29.43
N PRO A 37 -7.34 16.96 29.82
CA PRO A 37 -7.05 17.27 31.23
C PRO A 37 -8.14 18.09 31.92
N SER A 38 -8.93 18.87 31.17
CA SER A 38 -10.10 19.62 31.67
C SER A 38 -11.28 18.73 32.09
N GLY A 39 -11.25 17.43 31.76
CA GLY A 39 -12.34 16.48 32.01
C GLY A 39 -13.34 16.36 30.86
N GLU A 40 -13.23 17.19 29.83
CA GLU A 40 -14.03 17.08 28.61
C GLU A 40 -13.60 15.88 27.77
N SER A 41 -14.55 15.26 27.08
CA SER A 41 -14.28 14.15 26.16
C SER A 41 -14.80 14.43 24.76
N TYR A 42 -14.03 13.99 23.76
CA TYR A 42 -14.38 14.12 22.35
C TYR A 42 -14.19 12.78 21.65
N GLU A 43 -15.23 12.30 20.97
CA GLU A 43 -15.18 11.06 20.20
C GLU A 43 -15.13 11.34 18.71
N VAL A 44 -14.25 10.64 18.00
CA VAL A 44 -14.21 10.62 16.53
C VAL A 44 -14.44 9.19 16.03
N ASP A 45 -15.18 9.07 14.92
CA ASP A 45 -15.59 7.76 14.41
C ASP A 45 -14.39 6.90 14.02
N ILE A 46 -13.38 7.49 13.35
CA ILE A 46 -12.13 6.83 12.99
C ILE A 46 -10.95 7.77 13.24
N TYR A 47 -9.86 7.23 13.77
CA TYR A 47 -8.60 7.95 13.97
C TYR A 47 -7.40 7.10 13.58
N TYR A 48 -6.41 7.70 12.94
CA TYR A 48 -5.09 7.08 12.77
C TYR A 48 -3.99 8.12 12.85
N GLU A 49 -2.81 7.64 13.23
CA GLU A 49 -1.60 8.45 13.26
C GLU A 49 -0.37 7.63 12.89
N PHE A 50 0.62 8.30 12.29
CA PHE A 50 1.91 7.71 12.00
C PHE A 50 2.98 8.81 11.93
N THR A 51 4.24 8.43 12.09
CA THR A 51 5.37 9.36 11.98
C THR A 51 6.17 9.06 10.74
N ARG A 52 6.44 10.08 9.91
CA ARG A 52 7.28 9.96 8.72
C ARG A 52 8.31 11.09 8.70
N VAL A 53 9.60 10.74 8.59
CA VAL A 53 10.72 11.69 8.64
C VAL A 53 10.63 12.63 9.86
N GLY A 54 10.32 12.07 11.03
CA GLY A 54 10.18 12.83 12.28
C GLY A 54 8.91 13.68 12.41
N VAL A 55 8.05 13.73 11.38
CA VAL A 55 6.79 14.47 11.39
C VAL A 55 5.63 13.54 11.74
N LYS A 56 4.87 13.91 12.79
CA LYS A 56 3.67 13.17 13.20
C LYS A 56 2.46 13.62 12.37
N HIS A 57 1.90 12.68 11.60
CA HIS A 57 0.69 12.87 10.82
C HIS A 57 -0.49 12.28 11.60
N ARG A 58 -1.58 13.06 11.75
CA ARG A 58 -2.78 12.66 12.49
C ARG A 58 -4.01 12.98 11.67
N VAL A 59 -4.93 12.02 11.57
CA VAL A 59 -6.16 12.17 10.81
C VAL A 59 -7.33 11.69 11.65
N ALA A 60 -8.35 12.52 11.76
CA ALA A 60 -9.64 12.18 12.34
C ALA A 60 -10.69 12.17 11.23
N ILE A 61 -11.53 11.12 11.20
CA ILE A 61 -12.59 10.96 10.21
C ILE A 61 -13.93 10.87 10.91
N GLU A 62 -14.90 11.63 10.41
CA GLU A 62 -16.30 11.54 10.80
C GLU A 62 -17.12 10.96 9.63
N CYS A 63 -17.85 9.88 9.89
CA CYS A 63 -18.67 9.15 8.93
C CYS A 63 -20.14 9.55 9.04
N LYS A 64 -20.69 10.19 8.01
CA LYS A 64 -22.09 10.65 7.97
C LYS A 64 -22.90 9.88 6.94
N ASN A 65 -23.54 8.79 7.38
CA ASN A 65 -24.45 8.00 6.54
C ASN A 65 -25.91 8.47 6.66
N TRP A 66 -26.18 9.72 6.30
CA TRP A 66 -27.52 10.31 6.39
C TRP A 66 -28.15 10.51 5.01
N LYS A 67 -29.49 10.47 4.95
CA LYS A 67 -30.22 10.82 3.72
C LYS A 67 -30.08 12.30 3.35
N LYS A 68 -29.94 13.18 4.35
CA LYS A 68 -29.79 14.62 4.15
C LYS A 68 -28.31 14.97 4.06
N PRO A 69 -27.91 15.84 3.11
CA PRO A 69 -26.55 16.35 3.02
C PRO A 69 -26.12 17.04 4.32
N VAL A 70 -24.82 16.95 4.61
CA VAL A 70 -24.22 17.55 5.82
C VAL A 70 -24.33 19.08 5.73
N ASP A 71 -24.84 19.68 6.80
CA ASP A 71 -24.99 21.13 6.94
C ASP A 71 -23.71 21.79 7.51
N GLN A 72 -23.66 23.12 7.45
CA GLN A 72 -22.52 23.91 7.94
C GLN A 72 -22.27 23.73 9.45
N GLY A 73 -23.32 23.51 10.23
CA GLY A 73 -23.23 23.39 11.69
C GLY A 73 -22.42 22.16 12.08
N ARG A 74 -22.63 21.05 11.38
CA ARG A 74 -21.87 19.81 11.58
C ARG A 74 -20.40 19.93 11.21
N ILE A 75 -20.07 20.71 10.18
CA ILE A 75 -18.68 20.96 9.83
C ILE A 75 -17.98 21.78 10.93
N LEU A 76 -18.65 22.83 11.43
CA LEU A 76 -18.10 23.66 12.50
C LEU A 76 -17.97 22.88 13.81
N GLU A 77 -18.96 22.04 14.14
CA GLU A 77 -18.92 21.14 15.30
C GLU A 77 -17.71 20.19 15.21
N PHE A 78 -17.51 19.54 14.06
CA PHE A 78 -16.37 18.65 13.86
C PHE A 78 -15.03 19.40 13.87
N HIS A 79 -14.95 20.58 13.25
CA HIS A 79 -13.75 21.43 13.28
C HIS A 79 -13.38 21.84 14.70
N GLN A 80 -14.36 22.22 15.53
CA GLN A 80 -14.12 22.56 16.93
C GLN A 80 -13.68 21.34 17.72
N LYS A 81 -14.30 20.17 17.49
CA LYS A 81 -13.94 18.89 18.10
C LYS A 81 -12.46 18.57 17.86
N ILE A 82 -12.00 18.56 16.60
CA ILE A 82 -10.59 18.25 16.29
C ILE A 82 -9.62 19.29 16.88
N LYS A 83 -9.99 20.57 16.88
CA LYS A 83 -9.17 21.65 17.46
C LYS A 83 -9.00 21.47 18.97
N ASN A 84 -10.04 21.01 19.67
CA ASN A 84 -9.97 20.73 21.10
C ASN A 84 -9.13 19.48 21.41
N ILE A 85 -9.20 18.45 20.55
CA ILE A 85 -8.37 17.24 20.70
C ILE A 85 -6.88 17.56 20.56
N GLY A 86 -6.51 18.40 19.60
CA GLY A 86 -5.14 18.90 19.48
C GLY A 86 -4.85 19.61 18.17
N GLU A 87 -3.74 20.37 18.17
CA GLU A 87 -3.27 21.07 16.97
C GLU A 87 -2.87 20.07 15.87
N ASN A 88 -2.87 20.47 14.59
CA ASN A 88 -2.37 19.69 13.44
C ASN A 88 -3.04 18.31 13.21
N ILE A 89 -4.34 18.18 13.52
CA ILE A 89 -5.15 17.04 13.09
C ILE A 89 -5.85 17.39 11.79
N VAL A 90 -5.66 16.57 10.76
CA VAL A 90 -6.42 16.71 9.51
C VAL A 90 -7.82 16.11 9.74
N GLY A 91 -8.85 16.94 9.53
CA GLY A 91 -10.24 16.50 9.61
C GLY A 91 -10.75 16.03 8.26
N VAL A 92 -11.36 14.85 8.22
CA VAL A 92 -12.06 14.30 7.06
C VAL A 92 -13.52 14.02 7.41
N ILE A 93 -14.46 14.45 6.58
CA ILE A 93 -15.86 14.03 6.65
C ILE A 93 -16.14 13.14 5.45
N ILE A 94 -16.68 11.95 5.69
CA ILE A 94 -17.12 11.05 4.63
C ILE A 94 -18.64 10.93 4.70
N SER A 95 -19.33 11.43 3.67
CA SER A 95 -20.79 11.51 3.62
C SER A 95 -21.38 10.65 2.50
N SER A 96 -22.47 9.93 2.76
CA SER A 96 -23.19 9.21 1.70
C SER A 96 -24.09 10.11 0.85
N SER A 97 -24.40 11.33 1.33
CA SER A 97 -25.28 12.30 0.66
C SER A 97 -24.62 13.65 0.36
N GLY A 98 -23.29 13.75 0.53
CA GLY A 98 -22.53 14.96 0.27
C GLY A 98 -22.80 16.12 1.24
N LEU A 99 -22.63 17.35 0.74
CA LEU A 99 -22.76 18.60 1.49
C LEU A 99 -23.90 19.48 0.98
N GLN A 100 -24.44 20.31 1.87
CA GLN A 100 -25.20 21.49 1.46
C GLN A 100 -24.27 22.54 0.82
N SER A 101 -24.78 23.36 -0.10
CA SER A 101 -23.99 24.37 -0.83
C SER A 101 -23.23 25.32 0.10
N GLY A 102 -23.86 25.78 1.18
CA GLY A 102 -23.22 26.63 2.19
C GLY A 102 -22.16 25.92 3.04
N ALA A 103 -22.28 24.60 3.22
CA ALA A 103 -21.34 23.82 4.02
C ALA A 103 -20.00 23.62 3.31
N LYS A 104 -20.00 23.52 1.96
CA LYS A 104 -18.76 23.36 1.18
C LYS A 104 -17.76 24.50 1.42
N LEU A 105 -18.22 25.75 1.35
CA LEU A 105 -17.37 26.92 1.59
C LEU A 105 -16.80 26.94 3.02
N VAL A 106 -17.56 26.45 3.99
CA VAL A 106 -17.12 26.33 5.39
C VAL A 106 -16.08 25.24 5.55
N ALA A 107 -16.27 24.08 4.90
CA ALA A 107 -15.28 23.00 4.90
C ALA A 107 -13.93 23.47 4.36
N ASP A 108 -13.95 24.10 3.18
CA ASP A 108 -12.75 24.59 2.50
C ASP A 108 -12.02 25.65 3.36
N ARG A 109 -12.76 26.58 3.96
CA ARG A 109 -12.20 27.62 4.85
C ARG A 109 -11.46 27.05 6.06
N HIS A 110 -11.97 25.96 6.63
CA HIS A 110 -11.43 25.34 7.83
C HIS A 110 -10.50 24.15 7.53
N GLY A 111 -10.20 23.89 6.25
CA GLY A 111 -9.34 22.78 5.83
C GLY A 111 -9.90 21.40 6.13
N ILE A 112 -11.23 21.26 6.23
CA ILE A 112 -11.89 19.97 6.40
C ILE A 112 -12.06 19.32 5.03
N ILE A 113 -11.41 18.17 4.83
CA ILE A 113 -11.54 17.38 3.61
C ILE A 113 -12.92 16.73 3.63
N VAL A 114 -13.66 16.81 2.53
CA VAL A 114 -14.95 16.12 2.41
C VAL A 114 -14.93 15.17 1.23
N LEU A 115 -15.27 13.92 1.52
CA LEU A 115 -15.39 12.84 0.55
C LEU A 115 -16.84 12.34 0.52
N ASN A 116 -17.31 11.99 -0.67
CA ASN A 116 -18.51 11.19 -0.82
C ASN A 116 -18.20 9.71 -0.64
N GLY A 117 -19.20 8.90 -0.32
CA GLY A 117 -19.03 7.44 -0.25
C GLY A 117 -18.48 6.81 -1.55
N THR A 118 -18.69 7.46 -2.69
CA THR A 118 -18.15 7.05 -4.01
C THR A 118 -16.67 7.38 -4.19
N ASP A 119 -16.12 8.29 -3.40
CA ASP A 119 -14.70 8.67 -3.46
C ASP A 119 -13.83 7.68 -2.67
N VAL A 120 -14.46 6.81 -1.89
CA VAL A 120 -13.81 5.75 -1.11
C VAL A 120 -13.75 4.47 -1.94
N PRO A 121 -12.56 3.86 -2.13
CA PRO A 121 -12.42 2.66 -2.95
C PRO A 121 -13.33 1.52 -2.50
N THR A 122 -14.02 0.92 -3.46
CA THR A 122 -14.80 -0.32 -3.28
C THR A 122 -13.92 -1.51 -2.94
N ILE A 123 -14.50 -2.59 -2.38
CA ILE A 123 -13.76 -3.83 -2.13
C ILE A 123 -13.05 -4.38 -3.39
N PRO A 124 -13.70 -4.43 -4.58
CA PRO A 124 -12.99 -4.82 -5.81
C PRO A 124 -11.83 -3.90 -6.16
N GLN A 125 -11.98 -2.58 -5.97
CA GLN A 125 -10.89 -1.62 -6.21
C GLN A 125 -9.76 -1.78 -5.18
N LEU A 126 -10.07 -2.09 -3.92
CA LEU A 126 -9.06 -2.40 -2.90
C LEU A 126 -8.29 -3.67 -3.23
N LEU A 127 -8.98 -4.70 -3.70
CA LEU A 127 -8.34 -5.93 -4.16
C LEU A 127 -7.43 -5.65 -5.36
N ALA A 128 -7.90 -4.88 -6.35
CA ALA A 128 -7.09 -4.46 -7.48
C ALA A 128 -5.85 -3.67 -7.05
N ASN A 129 -5.99 -2.73 -6.11
CA ASN A 129 -4.87 -1.99 -5.54
C ASN A 129 -3.88 -2.89 -4.80
N HIS A 130 -4.38 -3.89 -4.07
CA HIS A 130 -3.54 -4.86 -3.38
C HIS A 130 -2.72 -5.70 -4.35
N ILE A 131 -3.37 -6.21 -5.41
CA ILE A 131 -2.72 -6.97 -6.48
C ILE A 131 -1.69 -6.09 -7.18
N LYS A 132 -2.07 -4.88 -7.61
CA LYS A 132 -1.14 -3.94 -8.27
C LYS A 132 0.07 -3.65 -7.39
N THR A 133 -0.16 -3.30 -6.14
CA THR A 133 0.92 -2.94 -5.21
C THR A 133 1.90 -4.11 -5.01
N LYS A 134 1.41 -5.33 -4.80
CA LYS A 134 2.27 -6.45 -4.44
C LYS A 134 2.86 -7.22 -5.62
N LEU A 135 2.17 -7.29 -6.75
CA LEU A 135 2.52 -8.22 -7.83
C LEU A 135 3.04 -7.53 -9.09
N ILE A 136 2.65 -6.28 -9.34
CA ILE A 136 3.01 -5.57 -10.56
C ILE A 136 4.34 -4.83 -10.33
N PRO A 137 5.41 -5.11 -11.09
CA PRO A 137 6.69 -4.42 -10.98
C PRO A 137 6.60 -2.97 -11.43
N GLU A 138 7.28 -2.07 -10.70
CA GLU A 138 7.30 -0.63 -11.00
C GLU A 138 8.75 -0.16 -11.12
N ALA A 139 9.08 0.61 -12.16
CA ALA A 139 10.45 1.01 -12.48
C ALA A 139 11.19 1.78 -11.37
N HIS A 140 10.44 2.45 -10.49
CA HIS A 140 11.01 3.21 -9.37
C HIS A 140 11.29 2.36 -8.12
N CYS A 141 10.94 1.07 -8.12
CA CYS A 141 11.20 0.19 -6.99
C CYS A 141 12.71 -0.06 -6.81
N ILE A 142 13.14 -0.06 -5.56
CA ILE A 142 14.52 -0.36 -5.16
C ILE A 142 14.56 -1.77 -4.59
N GLY A 143 15.66 -2.49 -4.82
CA GLY A 143 15.85 -3.84 -4.29
C GLY A 143 16.15 -3.86 -2.79
N GLU A 144 15.42 -4.70 -2.06
CA GLU A 144 15.54 -4.89 -0.61
C GLU A 144 15.58 -6.40 -0.27
N PRO A 145 16.71 -7.11 -0.49
CA PRO A 145 17.92 -6.67 -1.18
C PRO A 145 17.92 -7.02 -2.68
N PHE A 146 16.88 -7.67 -3.19
CA PHE A 146 16.95 -8.32 -4.50
C PHE A 146 16.53 -7.43 -5.66
N TRP A 147 17.03 -7.78 -6.84
CA TRP A 147 16.60 -7.34 -8.15
C TRP A 147 16.16 -8.56 -8.94
N PHE A 148 15.24 -8.36 -9.87
CA PHE A 148 14.75 -9.44 -10.74
C PHE A 148 14.50 -8.91 -12.13
N ILE A 149 14.35 -9.82 -13.08
CA ILE A 149 13.98 -9.52 -14.45
C ILE A 149 12.50 -9.87 -14.61
N GLY A 150 11.69 -8.91 -15.06
CA GLY A 150 10.25 -9.07 -15.26
C GLY A 150 9.85 -8.69 -16.68
N GLU A 151 8.79 -9.31 -17.17
CA GLU A 151 8.20 -9.01 -18.49
C GLU A 151 7.58 -7.61 -18.46
N LEU A 152 7.76 -6.87 -19.56
CA LEU A 152 7.16 -5.55 -19.79
C LEU A 152 5.78 -5.68 -20.42
N ASP A 153 4.87 -4.79 -20.01
CA ASP A 153 3.65 -4.58 -20.77
C ASP A 153 3.97 -3.86 -22.10
N LYS A 154 3.19 -4.16 -23.15
CA LYS A 154 3.44 -3.61 -24.49
C LYS A 154 3.37 -2.09 -24.45
N ASP A 155 4.36 -1.45 -25.06
CA ASP A 155 4.47 0.02 -25.14
C ASP A 155 4.50 0.72 -23.77
N SER A 156 4.89 0.02 -22.71
CA SER A 156 4.92 0.52 -21.33
C SER A 156 6.25 0.27 -20.64
N THR A 157 6.55 1.08 -19.63
CA THR A 157 7.66 0.84 -18.69
C THR A 157 7.22 0.07 -17.44
N GLU A 158 5.92 -0.28 -17.35
CA GLU A 158 5.37 -1.10 -16.28
C GLU A 158 5.59 -2.60 -16.58
N GLY A 159 5.88 -3.38 -15.54
CA GLY A 159 5.95 -4.83 -15.68
C GLY A 159 4.56 -5.47 -15.69
N THR A 160 4.41 -6.66 -16.26
CA THR A 160 3.12 -7.39 -16.29
C THR A 160 2.84 -8.16 -15.00
N GLY A 161 3.86 -8.38 -14.16
CA GLY A 161 3.82 -9.33 -13.05
C GLY A 161 4.38 -10.71 -13.40
N THR A 162 4.67 -10.97 -14.67
CA THR A 162 5.39 -12.17 -15.11
C THR A 162 6.89 -12.00 -14.85
N TYR A 163 7.49 -13.01 -14.22
CA TYR A 163 8.92 -13.06 -13.95
C TYR A 163 9.65 -13.78 -15.08
N TYR A 164 10.84 -13.31 -15.44
CA TYR A 164 11.77 -14.13 -16.20
C TYR A 164 12.13 -15.38 -15.39
N ALA A 165 12.06 -16.54 -16.06
CA ALA A 165 12.41 -17.81 -15.47
C ALA A 165 13.56 -18.45 -16.25
N PHE A 166 14.43 -19.18 -15.55
CA PHE A 166 15.42 -20.02 -16.20
C PHE A 166 14.77 -21.17 -16.99
N PRO A 167 15.49 -21.76 -17.96
CA PRO A 167 15.01 -22.91 -18.73
C PRO A 167 14.52 -24.05 -17.83
N GLU A 168 13.58 -24.87 -18.31
CA GLU A 168 12.91 -25.92 -17.51
C GLU A 168 13.88 -26.91 -16.83
N ASN A 169 15.04 -27.17 -17.43
CA ASN A 169 16.05 -28.08 -16.90
C ASN A 169 16.93 -27.47 -15.79
N SER A 170 16.71 -26.20 -15.46
CA SER A 170 17.46 -25.51 -14.41
C SER A 170 17.06 -26.02 -13.02
N PRO A 171 18.02 -26.16 -12.08
CA PRO A 171 17.72 -26.56 -10.70
C PRO A 171 16.92 -25.49 -9.92
N VAL A 172 16.81 -24.27 -10.47
CA VAL A 172 16.05 -23.15 -9.91
C VAL A 172 15.20 -22.50 -11.01
N LYS A 173 14.06 -21.93 -10.63
CA LYS A 173 13.10 -21.36 -11.60
C LYS A 173 13.30 -19.87 -11.78
N ILE A 174 13.44 -19.11 -10.70
CA ILE A 174 13.47 -17.63 -10.74
C ILE A 174 14.81 -17.13 -10.19
N PRO A 175 15.62 -16.40 -10.98
CA PRO A 175 16.83 -15.76 -10.49
C PRO A 175 16.52 -14.48 -9.71
N LEU A 176 17.21 -14.27 -8.58
CA LEU A 176 17.18 -13.06 -7.77
C LEU A 176 18.61 -12.54 -7.62
N PHE A 177 18.83 -11.28 -7.98
CA PHE A 177 20.16 -10.67 -8.02
C PHE A 177 20.35 -9.74 -6.84
N PHE A 178 21.48 -9.80 -6.14
CA PHE A 178 21.78 -8.81 -5.09
C PHE A 178 22.18 -7.43 -5.63
N SER A 179 22.56 -7.36 -6.91
CA SER A 179 23.05 -6.14 -7.55
C SER A 179 22.23 -5.83 -8.79
N LYS A 180 21.72 -4.59 -8.89
CA LYS A 180 21.06 -4.09 -10.09
C LYS A 180 21.96 -4.25 -11.32
N LYS A 181 23.23 -3.90 -11.18
CA LYS A 181 24.22 -4.01 -12.26
C LYS A 181 24.38 -5.45 -12.75
N HIS A 182 24.35 -6.42 -11.85
CA HIS A 182 24.38 -7.83 -12.24
C HIS A 182 23.10 -8.22 -12.99
N ALA A 183 21.92 -7.84 -12.48
CA ALA A 183 20.67 -8.09 -13.19
C ALA A 183 20.67 -7.47 -14.60
N GLU A 184 21.18 -6.25 -14.75
CA GLU A 184 21.30 -5.55 -16.05
C GLU A 184 22.28 -6.26 -16.99
N ILE A 185 23.45 -6.66 -16.52
CA ILE A 185 24.41 -7.43 -17.33
C ILE A 185 23.77 -8.72 -17.83
N TYR A 186 23.09 -9.47 -16.95
CA TYR A 186 22.40 -10.70 -17.35
C TYR A 186 21.28 -10.43 -18.35
N HIS A 187 20.47 -9.39 -18.11
CA HIS A 187 19.40 -8.95 -19.01
C HIS A 187 19.92 -8.66 -20.44
N THR A 188 21.09 -8.02 -20.58
CA THR A 188 21.65 -7.73 -21.92
C THR A 188 21.98 -8.97 -22.75
N GLN A 189 22.13 -10.13 -22.10
CA GLN A 189 22.44 -11.41 -22.72
C GLN A 189 21.19 -12.20 -23.13
N LEU A 190 19.99 -11.76 -22.74
CA LEU A 190 18.74 -12.42 -23.09
C LEU A 190 18.41 -12.23 -24.59
N PRO A 191 17.95 -13.29 -25.29
CA PRO A 191 17.61 -13.20 -26.71
C PRO A 191 16.40 -12.30 -26.98
N ASP A 192 15.49 -12.22 -26.02
CA ASP A 192 14.22 -11.49 -26.04
C ASP A 192 14.21 -10.32 -25.05
N LYS A 193 15.39 -9.77 -24.73
CA LYS A 193 15.59 -8.71 -23.73
C LYS A 193 14.66 -7.50 -23.86
N GLU A 194 14.20 -7.17 -25.07
CA GLU A 194 13.30 -6.04 -25.33
C GLU A 194 11.92 -6.23 -24.68
N ASN A 195 11.53 -7.48 -24.38
CA ASN A 195 10.28 -7.81 -23.68
C ASN A 195 10.43 -7.79 -22.15
N PHE A 196 11.63 -7.50 -21.63
CA PHE A 196 11.95 -7.61 -20.22
C PHE A 196 12.67 -6.37 -19.70
N ALA A 197 12.56 -6.12 -18.40
CA ALA A 197 13.33 -5.10 -17.70
C ALA A 197 13.76 -5.57 -16.32
N VAL A 198 14.78 -4.90 -15.77
CA VAL A 198 15.26 -5.10 -14.41
C VAL A 198 14.44 -4.25 -13.44
N PHE A 199 13.88 -4.89 -12.42
CA PHE A 199 13.10 -4.24 -11.36
C PHE A 199 13.71 -4.50 -9.99
N GLY A 200 13.59 -3.51 -9.10
CA GLY A 200 13.87 -3.71 -7.69
C GLY A 200 12.78 -4.58 -7.05
N MET A 201 13.18 -5.42 -6.10
CA MET A 201 12.28 -6.23 -5.26
C MET A 201 12.24 -5.67 -3.83
N PRO A 202 11.31 -4.75 -3.51
CA PRO A 202 11.01 -4.39 -2.14
C PRO A 202 10.46 -5.58 -1.36
N GLN A 203 10.61 -5.56 -0.03
CA GLN A 203 10.16 -6.67 0.83
C GLN A 203 8.66 -6.99 0.68
N TYR A 204 7.80 -5.98 0.54
CA TYR A 204 6.35 -6.20 0.39
C TYR A 204 5.96 -6.88 -0.93
N LYS A 205 6.74 -6.67 -2.01
CA LYS A 205 6.56 -7.38 -3.28
C LYS A 205 7.12 -8.79 -3.21
N LEU A 206 8.27 -8.97 -2.54
CA LEU A 206 8.83 -10.31 -2.27
C LEU A 206 7.83 -11.17 -1.48
N ASN A 207 7.21 -10.59 -0.45
CA ASN A 207 6.16 -11.27 0.31
C ASN A 207 4.96 -11.66 -0.58
N GLY A 208 4.56 -10.77 -1.51
CA GLY A 208 3.52 -11.03 -2.50
C GLY A 208 3.86 -12.22 -3.41
N LEU A 209 5.07 -12.25 -3.97
CA LEU A 209 5.58 -13.36 -4.77
C LEU A 209 5.61 -14.67 -3.98
N LEU A 210 6.11 -14.62 -2.75
CA LEU A 210 6.27 -15.79 -1.88
C LEU A 210 4.94 -16.42 -1.46
N ALA A 211 3.86 -15.63 -1.36
CA ALA A 211 2.52 -16.14 -1.08
C ALA A 211 2.07 -17.21 -2.11
N PHE A 212 2.50 -17.09 -3.36
CA PHE A 212 2.21 -18.06 -4.42
C PHE A 212 3.33 -19.09 -4.61
N ALA A 213 4.58 -18.70 -4.38
CA ALA A 213 5.74 -19.54 -4.59
C ALA A 213 5.86 -20.68 -3.55
N ILE A 214 5.48 -20.41 -2.29
CA ILE A 214 5.56 -21.39 -1.19
C ILE A 214 4.65 -22.62 -1.44
N PRO A 215 3.34 -22.48 -1.72
CA PRO A 215 2.48 -23.62 -2.00
C PRO A 215 2.96 -24.46 -3.19
N GLN A 216 3.57 -23.81 -4.18
CA GLN A 216 4.10 -24.43 -5.39
C GLN A 216 5.53 -24.99 -5.24
N LYS A 217 6.15 -24.82 -4.05
CA LYS A 217 7.54 -25.24 -3.76
C LYS A 217 8.55 -24.72 -4.80
N VAL A 218 8.35 -23.50 -5.28
CA VAL A 218 9.26 -22.87 -6.24
C VAL A 218 10.64 -22.71 -5.61
N LYS A 219 11.67 -23.02 -6.39
CA LYS A 219 13.08 -22.77 -6.03
C LYS A 219 13.58 -21.51 -6.73
N PHE A 220 14.24 -20.66 -5.95
CA PHE A 220 14.88 -19.45 -6.43
C PHE A 220 16.38 -19.66 -6.52
N GLY A 221 17.04 -18.87 -7.36
CA GLY A 221 18.49 -18.84 -7.45
C GLY A 221 19.01 -17.48 -7.06
N LEU A 222 19.77 -17.41 -5.97
CA LEU A 222 20.43 -16.18 -5.55
C LEU A 222 21.70 -15.97 -6.37
N VAL A 223 21.74 -14.86 -7.11
CA VAL A 223 22.85 -14.49 -7.98
C VAL A 223 23.69 -13.42 -7.30
N ARG A 224 24.91 -13.81 -6.89
CA ARG A 224 25.86 -12.93 -6.20
C ARG A 224 26.87 -12.30 -7.15
N THR A 225 27.36 -13.07 -8.12
CA THR A 225 28.43 -12.66 -9.05
C THR A 225 28.06 -13.08 -10.46
N ILE A 226 28.42 -12.25 -11.43
CA ILE A 226 28.42 -12.60 -12.86
C ILE A 226 29.87 -12.58 -13.32
N TYR A 227 30.29 -13.65 -13.98
CA TYR A 227 31.63 -13.80 -14.54
C TYR A 227 31.67 -13.24 -15.96
N ASP A 228 32.88 -12.89 -16.43
CA ASP A 228 33.10 -12.28 -17.75
C ASP A 228 32.65 -13.17 -18.92
N ASP A 229 32.53 -14.48 -18.70
CA ASP A 229 32.01 -15.46 -19.67
C ASP A 229 30.47 -15.61 -19.65
N GLY A 230 29.77 -14.76 -18.90
CA GLY A 230 28.31 -14.76 -18.76
C GLY A 230 27.77 -15.78 -17.76
N LYS A 231 28.63 -16.59 -17.12
CA LYS A 231 28.17 -17.49 -16.06
C LYS A 231 27.79 -16.71 -14.80
N VAL A 232 26.84 -17.27 -14.06
CA VAL A 232 26.38 -16.69 -12.79
C VAL A 232 26.75 -17.60 -11.62
N ALA A 233 27.26 -17.01 -10.54
CA ALA A 233 27.40 -17.71 -9.26
C ALA A 233 26.02 -17.79 -8.60
N LEU A 234 25.41 -18.98 -8.72
CA LEU A 234 24.04 -19.27 -8.33
C LEU A 234 23.99 -20.08 -7.03
N GLU A 235 23.25 -19.60 -6.05
CA GLU A 235 22.96 -20.30 -4.80
C GLU A 235 21.46 -20.63 -4.74
N PRO A 236 21.06 -21.91 -4.87
CA PRO A 236 19.66 -22.31 -4.79
C PRO A 236 19.06 -22.09 -3.39
N ILE A 237 17.84 -21.56 -3.33
CA ILE A 237 17.08 -21.36 -2.08
C ILE A 237 15.60 -21.71 -2.28
N SER A 238 14.95 -22.27 -1.25
CA SER A 238 13.52 -22.55 -1.29
C SER A 238 12.71 -21.27 -1.03
N ALA A 239 11.46 -21.21 -1.52
CA ALA A 239 10.56 -20.11 -1.20
C ALA A 239 10.36 -19.89 0.32
N THR A 240 10.32 -20.98 1.11
CA THR A 240 10.17 -20.91 2.57
C THR A 240 11.42 -20.31 3.21
N ASN A 241 12.61 -20.79 2.87
CA ASN A 241 13.87 -20.25 3.42
C ASN A 241 14.07 -18.79 3.00
N LEU A 242 13.69 -18.43 1.77
CA LEU A 242 13.76 -17.04 1.30
C LEU A 242 12.87 -16.11 2.14
N LYS A 243 11.69 -16.59 2.57
CA LYS A 243 10.85 -15.86 3.52
C LYS A 243 11.55 -15.72 4.87
N ASP A 244 12.03 -16.82 5.40
CA ASP A 244 12.58 -16.89 6.77
C ASP A 244 13.86 -16.06 6.93
N GLU A 245 14.68 -15.97 5.88
CA GLU A 245 15.97 -15.26 5.91
C GLU A 245 15.88 -13.76 5.56
N TYR A 246 14.88 -13.34 4.77
CA TYR A 246 14.85 -11.99 4.17
C TYR A 246 13.61 -11.15 4.46
N LEU A 247 12.56 -11.71 5.09
CA LEU A 247 11.32 -10.99 5.42
C LEU A 247 10.96 -11.01 6.92
N LEU A 248 11.66 -11.80 7.74
CA LEU A 248 11.45 -11.89 9.19
C LEU A 248 12.36 -10.93 9.96
#